data_AF-Q220X1-F1
#
_entry.id   AF-Q220X1-F1
#
_cell.length_a   1.000
_cell.length_b   1.000
_cell.length_c   1.000
_cell.angle_alpha   90.00
_cell.angle_beta   90.00
_cell.angle_gamma   90.00
#
_symmetry.space_group_name_H-M   'P 1'
#
loop_
_entity.id
_entity.type
_entity.pdbx_description
1 polymer ?
#
loop_
_entity_poly.entity_id
_entity_poly.type
_entity_poly.pdbx_seq_one_letter_code
_entity_poly.pdbx_strand_id
1 'polypeptide(L)'
;MREVTECCHQPEPSTTNRTLPNRRRFLQSAATGAGSMALWAGVGSASDAAVAAPPQPPGWVPASGGAAKAVATTNTFLSQNGKLVGWEYAFGKIVDDYSGGVFNPYWGPLGAMVFHGGGHAATFDNSVVILDFNDLTFKRLSNPTPSNKGANWISTAGLSQNVDPAFNSYCEYGDGQPGAGHTYDTLAILPPADGGAPFGSLIRVSSFAVHVNLSRSTGWAHRFDFQSMAMRNGKWVRWSVNGPTNYLFPGACSAYDSRRKRFWWMAALSYLPPMIRYLDVATQQQLEAPYARTARLAPAADSGSMTLRYDPARDILVLTCTLGGKLVLAFLRCASPEMGWVVPPLSASIPAQPGASHPFDFVPEADKFVLLTGADNSALYDIKAPQDPTLVWTVTRRPLVGVAVPTAHIAGKRWSYAPAVKSFVWMASSSSGVIAYRPFV
;
A
#
# COMPACT_ATOMS: atom_id res chain seq x y z
N MET A 1 -45.63 -25.80 40.09
CA MET A 1 -45.62 -24.91 41.27
C MET A 1 -44.72 -25.57 42.30
N ARG A 2 -43.64 -24.99 42.86
CA ARG A 2 -43.08 -23.63 42.89
C ARG A 2 -41.56 -23.74 43.14
N GLU A 3 -40.85 -22.71 42.65
CA GLU A 3 -39.65 -22.01 43.15
C GLU A 3 -38.77 -22.64 44.25
N VAL A 4 -37.44 -22.60 44.07
CA VAL A 4 -36.53 -21.62 44.72
C VAL A 4 -35.34 -21.33 43.80
N THR A 5 -35.08 -20.05 43.56
CA THR A 5 -33.93 -19.50 42.81
C THR A 5 -33.06 -18.74 43.80
N GLU A 6 -31.80 -19.16 43.99
CA GLU A 6 -30.82 -18.39 44.76
C GLU A 6 -30.06 -17.43 43.84
N CYS A 7 -30.30 -16.13 44.05
CA CYS A 7 -29.54 -15.03 43.48
C CYS A 7 -28.27 -14.80 44.31
N CYS A 8 -27.10 -14.88 43.68
CA CYS A 8 -25.87 -14.27 44.21
C CYS A 8 -25.76 -12.82 43.71
N HIS A 9 -25.82 -11.87 44.65
CA HIS A 9 -25.48 -10.46 44.44
C HIS A 9 -23.98 -10.29 44.16
N GLN A 10 -23.66 -9.53 43.12
CA GLN A 10 -22.35 -8.91 42.90
C GLN A 10 -22.46 -7.42 43.28
N PRO A 11 -21.48 -6.83 43.99
CA PRO A 11 -21.52 -5.43 44.39
C PRO A 11 -21.15 -4.50 43.24
N GLU A 12 -21.84 -3.37 43.14
CA GLU A 12 -21.54 -2.28 42.21
C GLU A 12 -20.16 -1.65 42.48
N PRO A 13 -19.39 -1.27 41.44
CA PRO A 13 -18.20 -0.47 41.64
C PRO A 13 -18.54 1.02 41.77
N SER A 14 -18.13 1.58 42.92
CA SER A 14 -18.18 2.99 43.28
C SER A 14 -17.54 3.92 42.24
N THR A 15 -18.27 4.95 41.85
CA THR A 15 -17.81 6.08 41.05
C THR A 15 -16.85 6.97 41.85
N THR A 16 -15.55 6.86 41.58
CA THR A 16 -14.57 7.85 42.06
C THR A 16 -14.30 8.89 40.99
N ASN A 17 -14.76 10.11 41.27
CA ASN A 17 -14.48 11.33 40.51
C ASN A 17 -12.97 11.57 40.43
N ARG A 18 -12.38 11.36 39.24
CA ARG A 18 -11.08 11.94 38.89
C ARG A 18 -11.27 13.20 38.06
N THR A 19 -11.03 14.33 38.72
CA THR A 19 -10.81 15.65 38.12
C THR A 19 -9.71 15.60 37.06
N LEU A 20 -10.07 15.93 35.81
CA LEU A 20 -9.13 16.16 34.71
C LEU A 20 -8.47 17.54 34.84
N PRO A 21 -7.16 17.69 34.61
CA PRO A 21 -6.51 19.00 34.57
C PRO A 21 -6.85 19.77 33.29
N ASN A 22 -7.31 20.99 33.51
CA ASN A 22 -7.72 22.00 32.56
C ASN A 22 -6.53 22.47 31.69
N ARG A 23 -6.40 21.96 30.46
CA ARG A 23 -5.42 22.44 29.46
C ARG A 23 -6.04 23.52 28.56
N ARG A 24 -6.25 24.71 29.12
CA ARG A 24 -6.39 25.96 28.38
C ARG A 24 -5.16 26.82 28.64
N ARG A 25 -4.26 26.91 27.65
CA ARG A 25 -3.31 28.00 27.36
C ARG A 25 -2.19 27.45 26.48
N PHE A 26 -2.23 27.69 25.17
CA PHE A 26 -1.04 27.90 24.33
C PHE A 26 -1.49 28.30 22.91
N LEU A 27 -1.88 29.55 22.72
CA LEU A 27 -1.94 30.22 21.41
C LEU A 27 -1.86 31.73 21.66
N GLN A 28 -0.65 32.26 21.75
CA GLN A 28 -0.35 33.70 21.66
C GLN A 28 1.14 33.87 21.35
N SER A 29 1.47 34.07 20.07
CA SER A 29 2.61 34.86 19.59
C SER A 29 2.60 34.86 18.07
N ALA A 30 1.73 35.71 17.50
CA ALA A 30 1.89 36.22 16.15
C ALA A 30 2.22 37.71 16.29
N ALA A 31 3.44 38.10 15.95
CA ALA A 31 3.75 39.45 15.48
C ALA A 31 5.21 39.54 14.99
N THR A 32 5.33 40.12 13.79
CA THR A 32 6.39 41.01 13.31
C THR A 32 7.78 40.44 13.03
N GLY A 33 8.08 40.32 11.74
CA GLY A 33 9.43 40.23 11.19
C GLY A 33 9.43 40.60 9.72
N ALA A 34 9.10 41.86 9.42
CA ALA A 34 9.32 42.46 8.11
C ALA A 34 10.80 42.85 7.99
N GLY A 35 11.42 42.56 6.85
CA GLY A 35 12.67 43.19 6.44
C GLY A 35 13.71 42.24 5.87
N SER A 36 13.81 42.19 4.54
CA SER A 36 15.04 42.45 3.76
C SER A 36 14.96 41.76 2.40
N MET A 37 14.51 42.49 1.39
CA MET A 37 14.80 42.18 -0.01
C MET A 37 16.27 42.53 -0.25
N ALA A 38 17.10 41.51 -0.45
CA ALA A 38 18.43 41.68 -1.02
C ALA A 38 18.37 41.30 -2.51
N LEU A 39 18.55 42.31 -3.36
CA LEU A 39 18.82 42.15 -4.79
C LEU A 39 20.11 41.34 -4.97
N TRP A 40 20.03 40.19 -5.64
CA TRP A 40 21.16 39.56 -6.29
C TRP A 40 21.02 39.76 -7.80
N ALA A 41 21.68 40.81 -8.31
CA ALA A 41 21.96 40.98 -9.72
C ALA A 41 23.35 40.39 -10.00
N GLY A 42 23.38 39.24 -10.67
CA GLY A 42 24.60 38.57 -11.11
C GLY A 42 24.26 37.66 -12.28
N VAL A 43 24.04 38.24 -13.44
CA VAL A 43 23.80 37.51 -14.70
C VAL A 43 25.16 37.06 -15.23
N GLY A 44 25.68 35.96 -14.67
CA GLY A 44 26.74 35.19 -15.29
C GLY A 44 26.12 34.32 -16.38
N SER A 45 26.54 34.52 -17.63
CA SER A 45 26.19 33.67 -18.76
C SER A 45 26.55 32.21 -18.46
N ALA A 46 25.54 31.40 -18.13
CA ALA A 46 25.69 29.96 -18.01
C ALA A 46 26.04 29.44 -19.41
N SER A 47 27.28 28.97 -19.56
CA SER A 47 27.68 28.11 -20.67
C SER A 47 26.66 26.99 -20.84
N ASP A 48 26.21 26.75 -22.07
CA ASP A 48 25.43 25.57 -22.47
C ASP A 48 26.18 24.29 -22.05
N ALA A 49 25.98 23.89 -20.79
CA ALA A 49 26.41 22.61 -20.31
C ALA A 49 25.55 21.60 -21.05
N ALA A 50 26.15 20.90 -22.01
CA ALA A 50 25.52 19.80 -22.74
C ALA A 50 24.77 18.93 -21.74
N VAL A 51 23.44 18.88 -21.87
CA VAL A 51 22.58 18.08 -21.00
C VAL A 51 23.09 16.65 -21.09
N ALA A 52 23.68 16.16 -20.00
CA ALA A 52 24.22 14.82 -19.95
C ALA A 52 23.13 13.83 -20.38
N ALA A 53 23.47 12.92 -21.29
CA ALA A 53 22.52 11.91 -21.76
C ALA A 53 21.94 11.18 -20.53
N PRO A 54 20.63 10.93 -20.50
CA PRO A 54 20.01 10.26 -19.36
C PRO A 54 20.71 8.93 -19.09
N PRO A 55 20.94 8.56 -17.81
CA PRO A 55 21.61 7.33 -17.46
C PRO A 55 20.95 6.14 -18.18
N GLN A 56 21.78 5.31 -18.81
CA GLN A 56 21.28 4.08 -19.41
C GLN A 56 20.76 3.15 -18.31
N PRO A 57 19.60 2.49 -18.51
CA PRO A 57 19.11 1.51 -17.55
C PRO A 57 20.13 0.38 -17.33
N PRO A 58 20.18 -0.22 -16.13
CA PRO A 58 21.08 -1.33 -15.84
C PRO A 58 20.90 -2.52 -16.79
N GLY A 59 21.98 -3.25 -17.11
CA GLY A 59 21.93 -4.39 -18.04
C GLY A 59 21.05 -5.57 -17.61
N TRP A 60 20.60 -5.61 -16.35
CA TRP A 60 19.71 -6.65 -15.84
C TRP A 60 18.23 -6.42 -16.19
N VAL A 61 17.83 -5.21 -16.61
CA VAL A 61 16.49 -4.96 -17.20
C VAL A 61 16.49 -5.09 -18.73
N PRO A 62 15.32 -5.26 -19.37
CA PRO A 62 15.22 -5.24 -20.82
C PRO A 62 15.64 -3.89 -21.44
N ALA A 63 16.29 -3.94 -22.61
CA ALA A 63 16.73 -2.75 -23.34
C ALA A 63 15.60 -2.10 -24.18
N SER A 64 14.65 -2.91 -24.66
CA SER A 64 13.57 -2.47 -25.56
C SER A 64 12.20 -2.48 -24.87
N GLY A 65 11.31 -1.58 -25.31
CA GLY A 65 9.91 -1.59 -24.89
C GLY A 65 9.20 -2.87 -25.35
N GLY A 66 8.33 -3.42 -24.50
CA GLY A 66 7.60 -4.66 -24.74
C GLY A 66 8.34 -5.93 -24.34
N ALA A 67 9.63 -5.86 -24.03
CA ALA A 67 10.41 -7.02 -23.62
C ALA A 67 10.32 -7.25 -22.11
N ALA A 68 10.33 -8.53 -21.73
CA ALA A 68 10.48 -9.01 -20.36
C ALA A 68 11.75 -9.87 -20.22
N LYS A 69 12.37 -9.83 -19.04
CA LYS A 69 13.63 -10.52 -18.75
C LYS A 69 13.61 -11.08 -17.32
N ALA A 70 14.15 -12.29 -17.16
CA ALA A 70 14.42 -12.85 -15.83
C ALA A 70 15.59 -12.09 -15.19
N VAL A 71 15.41 -11.68 -13.95
CA VAL A 71 16.41 -10.97 -13.15
C VAL A 71 17.15 -11.98 -12.29
N ALA A 72 18.46 -12.09 -12.49
CA ALA A 72 19.31 -12.92 -11.65
C ALA A 72 19.58 -12.20 -10.33
N THR A 73 18.99 -12.69 -9.24
CA THR A 73 19.22 -12.19 -7.89
C THR A 73 20.43 -12.86 -7.25
N THR A 74 21.12 -12.16 -6.35
CA THR A 74 22.32 -12.67 -5.66
C THR A 74 22.01 -13.72 -4.60
N ASN A 75 20.77 -13.70 -4.10
CA ASN A 75 20.20 -14.67 -3.18
C ASN A 75 18.72 -14.93 -3.53
N THR A 76 18.03 -15.75 -2.74
CA THR A 76 16.60 -16.01 -2.90
C THR A 76 15.79 -15.31 -1.82
N PHE A 77 14.50 -15.05 -2.09
CA PHE A 77 13.59 -14.52 -1.07
C PHE A 77 13.59 -15.43 0.17
N LEU A 78 13.42 -16.74 -0.02
CA LEU A 78 13.37 -17.72 1.07
C LEU A 78 14.66 -17.79 1.92
N SER A 79 15.82 -17.38 1.38
CA SER A 79 17.06 -17.28 2.17
C SER A 79 16.96 -16.25 3.31
N GLN A 80 15.98 -15.34 3.26
CA GLN A 80 15.77 -14.28 4.24
C GLN A 80 14.85 -14.68 5.41
N ASN A 81 14.35 -15.92 5.44
CA ASN A 81 13.51 -16.41 6.54
C ASN A 81 14.21 -16.26 7.91
N GLY A 82 15.55 -16.29 7.94
CA GLY A 82 16.31 -16.36 9.18
C GLY A 82 16.03 -17.70 9.86
N LYS A 83 16.96 -18.22 10.66
CA LYS A 83 16.72 -19.46 11.43
C LYS A 83 15.80 -19.19 12.62
N LEU A 84 14.63 -18.62 12.38
CA LEU A 84 13.64 -18.34 13.40
C LEU A 84 12.91 -19.65 13.69
N VAL A 85 13.24 -20.28 14.83
CA VAL A 85 12.70 -21.59 15.24
C VAL A 85 11.18 -21.55 15.34
N GLY A 86 10.48 -22.35 14.53
CA GLY A 86 9.01 -22.42 14.49
C GLY A 86 8.34 -21.46 13.51
N TRP A 87 9.11 -20.83 12.63
CA TRP A 87 8.65 -19.82 11.66
C TRP A 87 8.81 -20.28 10.20
N GLU A 88 9.38 -21.47 9.98
CA GLU A 88 9.82 -21.95 8.66
C GLU A 88 8.67 -22.03 7.65
N TYR A 89 7.45 -22.33 8.10
CA TYR A 89 6.28 -22.53 7.24
C TYR A 89 5.59 -21.22 6.78
N ALA A 90 5.87 -20.08 7.43
CA ALA A 90 5.07 -18.87 7.26
C ALA A 90 5.75 -17.74 6.47
N PHE A 91 7.07 -17.78 6.26
CA PHE A 91 7.78 -16.65 5.65
C PHE A 91 7.47 -16.44 4.16
N GLY A 92 7.37 -17.52 3.37
CA GLY A 92 7.04 -17.42 1.94
C GLY A 92 5.69 -16.75 1.68
N LYS A 93 4.76 -16.88 2.63
CA LYS A 93 3.42 -16.31 2.60
C LYS A 93 3.38 -14.77 2.64
N ILE A 94 4.48 -14.11 3.06
CA ILE A 94 4.66 -12.65 2.89
C ILE A 94 4.51 -12.22 1.42
N VAL A 95 4.76 -13.12 0.47
CA VAL A 95 4.58 -12.87 -0.97
C VAL A 95 3.46 -13.73 -1.55
N ASP A 96 3.23 -14.94 -1.04
CA ASP A 96 2.34 -15.89 -1.71
C ASP A 96 0.86 -15.59 -1.55
N ASP A 97 0.41 -15.16 -0.36
CA ASP A 97 -1.01 -15.08 -0.02
C ASP A 97 -1.36 -13.68 0.47
N TYR A 98 -2.35 -13.00 -0.11
CA TYR A 98 -2.93 -11.75 0.42
C TYR A 98 -1.92 -10.67 0.82
N SER A 99 -0.79 -10.67 0.13
CA SER A 99 0.37 -9.84 0.40
C SER A 99 0.23 -8.48 -0.25
N GLY A 100 1.27 -7.67 -0.15
CA GLY A 100 1.35 -6.40 -0.83
C GLY A 100 2.79 -6.13 -1.22
N GLY A 101 2.95 -5.33 -2.26
CA GLY A 101 4.24 -4.80 -2.67
C GLY A 101 4.15 -3.29 -2.86
N VAL A 102 5.30 -2.61 -2.92
CA VAL A 102 5.38 -1.23 -3.42
C VAL A 102 6.82 -0.87 -3.77
N PHE A 103 7.03 -0.12 -4.84
CA PHE A 103 8.34 0.42 -5.17
C PHE A 103 8.71 1.61 -4.27
N ASN A 104 9.90 1.56 -3.67
CA ASN A 104 10.52 2.66 -2.95
C ASN A 104 11.60 3.32 -3.81
N PRO A 105 11.36 4.51 -4.39
CA PRO A 105 12.33 5.22 -5.22
C PRO A 105 13.47 5.83 -4.40
N TYR A 106 13.35 5.90 -3.07
CA TYR A 106 14.31 6.56 -2.20
C TYR A 106 15.37 5.61 -1.63
N TRP A 107 15.32 4.32 -2.00
CA TRP A 107 16.29 3.31 -1.56
C TRP A 107 17.52 3.25 -2.49
N GLY A 108 18.45 4.16 -2.28
CA GLY A 108 19.64 4.28 -3.14
C GLY A 108 19.29 4.73 -4.57
N PRO A 109 20.27 4.71 -5.50
CA PRO A 109 20.09 5.23 -6.86
C PRO A 109 19.01 4.53 -7.70
N LEU A 110 18.82 3.22 -7.52
CA LEU A 110 17.88 2.42 -8.32
C LEU A 110 16.57 2.11 -7.61
N GLY A 111 16.47 2.39 -6.31
CA GLY A 111 15.32 2.06 -5.48
C GLY A 111 15.27 0.58 -5.06
N ALA A 112 14.12 0.17 -4.53
CA ALA A 112 13.86 -1.21 -4.13
C ALA A 112 12.38 -1.57 -4.24
N MET A 113 12.07 -2.84 -4.51
CA MET A 113 10.72 -3.36 -4.32
C MET A 113 10.54 -3.81 -2.88
N VAL A 114 9.51 -3.30 -2.21
CA VAL A 114 9.17 -3.64 -0.82
C VAL A 114 8.07 -4.69 -0.81
N PHE A 115 8.17 -5.68 0.08
CA PHE A 115 7.20 -6.74 0.32
C PHE A 115 6.80 -6.72 1.80
N HIS A 116 5.50 -6.75 2.05
CA HIS A 116 4.96 -6.82 3.41
C HIS A 116 3.54 -7.38 3.39
N GLY A 117 3.22 -8.24 4.36
CA GLY A 117 1.86 -8.68 4.66
C GLY A 117 1.65 -10.17 4.55
N GLY A 118 0.50 -10.55 3.98
CA GLY A 118 0.03 -11.92 3.85
C GLY A 118 -0.51 -12.56 5.12
N GLY A 119 -0.91 -11.75 6.10
CA GLY A 119 -1.27 -12.10 7.48
C GLY A 119 -2.32 -13.20 7.73
N HIS A 120 -3.16 -13.00 8.75
CA HIS A 120 -4.22 -13.96 9.14
C HIS A 120 -3.68 -15.38 9.42
N ALA A 121 -4.34 -16.42 8.91
CA ALA A 121 -3.92 -17.81 8.98
C ALA A 121 -2.84 -18.15 7.95
N ALA A 122 -2.52 -17.23 7.02
CA ALA A 122 -1.51 -17.45 6.00
C ALA A 122 -0.10 -17.11 6.52
N THR A 123 0.11 -15.96 7.18
CA THR A 123 1.35 -15.70 7.92
C THR A 123 1.16 -14.90 9.21
N PHE A 124 2.04 -15.12 10.17
CA PHE A 124 2.14 -14.35 11.43
C PHE A 124 3.30 -13.35 11.40
N ASP A 125 3.87 -13.15 10.22
CA ASP A 125 5.04 -12.32 10.01
C ASP A 125 4.63 -10.91 9.56
N ASN A 126 4.98 -9.90 10.34
CA ASN A 126 4.81 -8.49 10.02
C ASN A 126 6.12 -7.82 9.56
N SER A 127 7.10 -8.63 9.16
CA SER A 127 8.39 -8.13 8.66
C SER A 127 8.24 -7.36 7.36
N VAL A 128 9.24 -6.52 7.11
CA VAL A 128 9.44 -5.83 5.85
C VAL A 128 10.64 -6.48 5.16
N VAL A 129 10.42 -6.95 3.94
CA VAL A 129 11.48 -7.53 3.09
C VAL A 129 11.57 -6.66 1.85
N ILE A 130 12.78 -6.46 1.33
CA ILE A 130 12.98 -5.75 0.06
C ILE A 130 13.74 -6.60 -0.93
N LEU A 131 13.55 -6.33 -2.22
CA LEU A 131 14.53 -6.60 -3.27
C LEU A 131 15.23 -5.28 -3.60
N ASP A 132 16.51 -5.19 -3.23
CA ASP A 132 17.32 -4.01 -3.50
C ASP A 132 17.80 -4.02 -4.95
N PHE A 133 17.48 -2.98 -5.74
CA PHE A 133 17.85 -2.95 -7.16
C PHE A 133 19.31 -2.55 -7.39
N ASN A 134 20.00 -2.05 -6.37
CA ASN A 134 21.40 -1.64 -6.46
C ASN A 134 22.36 -2.85 -6.46
N ASP A 135 21.99 -3.94 -5.78
CA ASP A 135 22.79 -5.16 -5.70
C ASP A 135 22.01 -6.46 -6.00
N LEU A 136 20.73 -6.35 -6.38
CA LEU A 136 19.82 -7.47 -6.68
C LEU A 136 19.71 -8.51 -5.55
N THR A 137 19.80 -8.03 -4.30
CA THR A 137 19.75 -8.86 -3.10
C THR A 137 18.42 -8.68 -2.38
N PHE A 138 17.80 -9.80 -1.98
CA PHE A 138 16.72 -9.77 -1.01
C PHE A 138 17.26 -9.48 0.39
N LYS A 139 16.64 -8.53 1.10
CA LYS A 139 17.05 -8.12 2.45
C LYS A 139 15.83 -8.09 3.36
N ARG A 140 15.87 -8.82 4.47
CA ARG A 140 14.92 -8.63 5.57
C ARG A 140 15.35 -7.42 6.40
N LEU A 141 14.47 -6.42 6.50
CA LEU A 141 14.75 -5.14 7.17
C LEU A 141 14.20 -5.08 8.58
N SER A 142 13.26 -5.96 8.92
CA SER A 142 12.75 -6.12 10.28
C SER A 142 12.49 -7.58 10.61
N ASN A 143 12.56 -7.86 11.90
CA ASN A 143 12.12 -9.12 12.46
C ASN A 143 10.64 -8.99 12.85
N PRO A 144 9.92 -10.12 12.93
CA PRO A 144 8.54 -10.08 13.37
C PRO A 144 8.48 -9.70 14.85
N THR A 145 7.37 -9.12 15.29
CA THR A 145 7.18 -8.80 16.72
C THR A 145 7.42 -10.08 17.56
N PRO A 146 8.36 -10.08 18.52
CA PRO A 146 8.59 -11.24 19.37
C PRO A 146 7.37 -11.52 20.24
N SER A 147 6.96 -12.79 20.33
CA SER A 147 6.05 -13.24 21.37
C SER A 147 6.78 -14.23 22.28
N ASN A 148 6.39 -14.27 23.55
CA ASN A 148 6.87 -15.24 24.54
C ASN A 148 6.54 -16.71 24.18
N LYS A 149 5.76 -16.96 23.12
CA LYS A 149 5.38 -18.30 22.66
C LYS A 149 5.94 -18.67 21.28
N GLY A 150 6.75 -17.80 20.66
CA GLY A 150 7.14 -17.97 19.26
C GLY A 150 5.94 -17.75 18.32
N ALA A 151 6.18 -17.09 17.19
CA ALA A 151 5.16 -16.51 16.32
C ALA A 151 4.21 -15.52 17.02
N ASN A 152 3.64 -14.60 16.25
CA ASN A 152 2.48 -13.81 16.66
C ASN A 152 1.21 -14.67 16.77
N TRP A 153 1.33 -15.79 17.49
CA TRP A 153 0.25 -16.70 17.79
C TRP A 153 -0.60 -16.05 18.87
N ILE A 154 -1.53 -15.22 18.43
CA ILE A 154 -2.66 -14.87 19.27
C ILE A 154 -3.55 -16.12 19.29
N SER A 155 -3.21 -17.09 20.14
CA SER A 155 -4.08 -18.23 20.37
C SER A 155 -5.36 -17.72 21.06
N THR A 156 -6.50 -18.32 20.72
CA THR A 156 -7.83 -17.99 21.26
C THR A 156 -7.91 -18.07 22.79
N ALA A 157 -6.94 -18.70 23.46
CA ALA A 157 -6.87 -18.80 24.91
C ALA A 157 -6.12 -17.63 25.59
N GLY A 158 -5.63 -16.64 24.83
CA GLY A 158 -4.73 -15.60 25.35
C GLY A 158 -4.95 -14.21 24.74
N LEU A 159 -6.18 -13.83 24.41
CA LEU A 159 -6.58 -12.49 23.95
C LEU A 159 -6.09 -11.32 24.83
N SER A 160 -5.59 -11.61 26.04
CA SER A 160 -5.24 -10.61 27.06
C SER A 160 -3.79 -10.17 27.08
N GLN A 161 -2.84 -10.81 26.40
CA GLN A 161 -1.43 -10.56 26.70
C GLN A 161 -0.72 -9.54 25.80
N ASN A 162 -1.19 -9.27 24.58
CA ASN A 162 -0.48 -8.34 23.67
C ASN A 162 -1.37 -7.42 22.82
N VAL A 163 -2.71 -7.59 22.86
CA VAL A 163 -3.62 -6.58 22.29
C VAL A 163 -3.65 -5.43 23.28
N ASP A 164 -3.31 -4.24 22.81
CA ASP A 164 -3.41 -3.04 23.64
C ASP A 164 -4.85 -2.93 24.18
N PRO A 165 -5.07 -3.03 25.51
CA PRO A 165 -6.41 -3.04 26.09
C PRO A 165 -7.17 -1.73 25.87
N ALA A 166 -6.47 -0.63 25.51
CA ALA A 166 -7.12 0.59 25.06
C ALA A 166 -7.84 0.41 23.71
N PHE A 167 -7.54 -0.65 22.96
CA PHE A 167 -7.95 -0.85 21.58
C PHE A 167 -8.45 -2.27 21.30
N ASN A 168 -9.12 -2.92 22.25
CA ASN A 168 -9.60 -4.32 22.20
C ASN A 168 -10.38 -4.72 20.92
N SER A 169 -10.87 -3.75 20.13
CA SER A 169 -11.49 -3.95 18.82
C SER A 169 -10.50 -4.15 17.65
N TYR A 170 -9.22 -3.80 17.80
CA TYR A 170 -8.19 -3.85 16.76
C TYR A 170 -7.00 -4.74 17.16
N CYS A 171 -6.35 -5.36 16.17
CA CYS A 171 -5.22 -6.25 16.41
C CYS A 171 -3.89 -5.52 16.21
N GLU A 172 -3.50 -4.75 17.22
CA GLU A 172 -2.22 -4.04 17.29
C GLU A 172 -1.43 -4.49 18.50
N TYR A 173 -0.09 -4.49 18.37
CA TYR A 173 0.79 -4.76 19.50
C TYR A 173 0.94 -3.50 20.35
N GLY A 174 1.11 -3.68 21.67
CA GLY A 174 1.28 -2.56 22.61
C GLY A 174 2.51 -1.67 22.35
N ASP A 175 3.48 -2.15 21.56
CA ASP A 175 4.64 -1.36 21.12
C ASP A 175 4.37 -0.52 19.86
N GLY A 176 3.13 -0.52 19.36
CA GLY A 176 2.69 0.24 18.19
C GLY A 176 2.97 -0.45 16.85
N GLN A 177 3.43 -1.70 16.84
CA GLN A 177 3.55 -2.47 15.60
C GLN A 177 2.19 -2.99 15.12
N PRO A 178 1.95 -3.05 13.80
CA PRO A 178 0.73 -3.64 13.28
C PRO A 178 0.77 -5.16 13.45
N GLY A 179 -0.39 -5.77 13.70
CA GLY A 179 -0.54 -7.21 13.53
C GLY A 179 -0.25 -7.66 12.10
N ALA A 180 0.08 -8.94 11.91
CA ALA A 180 0.19 -9.54 10.59
C ALA A 180 -1.22 -9.63 9.96
N GLY A 181 -1.51 -8.76 8.99
CA GLY A 181 -2.78 -8.70 8.28
C GLY A 181 -2.60 -8.86 6.79
N HIS A 182 -3.70 -9.02 6.07
CA HIS A 182 -3.68 -8.93 4.62
C HIS A 182 -3.43 -7.48 4.20
N THR A 183 -2.46 -7.27 3.32
CA THR A 183 -2.03 -5.93 2.91
C THR A 183 -2.44 -5.59 1.49
N TYR A 184 -2.76 -6.56 0.64
CA TYR A 184 -3.21 -6.34 -0.73
C TYR A 184 -2.50 -5.17 -1.44
N ASP A 185 -3.25 -4.15 -1.85
CA ASP A 185 -2.73 -2.94 -2.46
C ASP A 185 -2.76 -1.74 -1.49
N THR A 186 -2.71 -1.99 -0.17
CA THR A 186 -2.82 -0.96 0.90
C THR A 186 -1.48 -0.37 1.36
N LEU A 187 -0.41 -0.68 0.61
CA LEU A 187 0.94 -0.19 0.87
C LEU A 187 1.26 1.01 -0.02
N ALA A 188 1.92 2.02 0.55
CA ALA A 188 2.44 3.17 -0.19
C ALA A 188 3.75 3.66 0.43
N ILE A 189 4.54 4.43 -0.32
CA ILE A 189 5.78 5.05 0.17
C ILE A 189 5.53 6.54 0.42
N LEU A 190 5.85 7.01 1.62
CA LEU A 190 5.92 8.43 1.97
C LEU A 190 7.30 8.97 1.57
N PRO A 191 7.37 9.99 0.69
CA PRO A 191 8.62 10.65 0.35
C PRO A 191 9.32 11.32 1.54
N PRO A 192 10.66 11.38 1.57
CA PRO A 192 11.39 12.18 2.55
C PRO A 192 10.95 13.65 2.55
N ALA A 193 10.72 14.22 1.35
CA ALA A 193 10.26 15.61 1.17
C ALA A 193 8.88 15.90 1.79
N ASP A 194 8.10 14.85 2.05
CA ASP A 194 6.76 14.93 2.66
C ASP A 194 6.76 14.42 4.11
N GLY A 195 7.94 14.35 4.73
CA GLY A 195 8.10 13.95 6.14
C GLY A 195 8.36 12.46 6.34
N GLY A 196 8.64 11.70 5.28
CA GLY A 196 9.21 10.35 5.36
C GLY A 196 10.63 10.32 5.93
N ALA A 197 11.14 9.14 6.25
CA ALA A 197 12.53 8.96 6.66
C ALA A 197 13.50 9.23 5.49
N PRO A 198 14.83 9.32 5.72
CA PRO A 198 15.79 9.68 4.67
C PRO A 198 15.73 8.81 3.41
N PHE A 199 15.39 7.53 3.53
CA PHE A 199 15.21 6.61 2.39
C PHE A 199 13.73 6.26 2.17
N GLY A 200 12.84 7.21 2.49
CA GLY A 200 11.38 7.05 2.45
C GLY A 200 10.83 6.33 3.67
N SER A 201 9.50 6.25 3.75
CA SER A 201 8.82 5.41 4.75
C SER A 201 7.74 4.57 4.10
N LEU A 202 7.65 3.29 4.46
CA LEU A 202 6.52 2.46 4.08
C LEU A 202 5.33 2.78 4.98
N ILE A 203 4.22 3.14 4.36
CA ILE A 203 2.95 3.37 5.02
C ILE A 203 2.03 2.20 4.72
N ARG A 204 1.53 1.58 5.79
CA ARG A 204 0.39 0.67 5.76
C ARG A 204 -0.80 1.44 6.29
N VAL A 205 -1.63 1.95 5.38
CA VAL A 205 -2.72 2.88 5.74
C VAL A 205 -3.77 2.16 6.58
N SER A 206 -4.08 0.92 6.19
CA SER A 206 -5.05 0.07 6.88
C SER A 206 -4.90 -1.37 6.41
N SER A 207 -5.45 -2.32 7.16
CA SER A 207 -5.44 -3.74 6.78
C SER A 207 -6.44 -4.57 7.56
N PHE A 208 -6.96 -5.62 6.94
CA PHE A 208 -7.93 -6.54 7.52
C PHE A 208 -7.35 -7.94 7.69
N ALA A 209 -8.17 -8.85 8.23
CA ALA A 209 -7.81 -10.23 8.50
C ALA A 209 -6.50 -10.32 9.31
N VAL A 210 -6.44 -9.50 10.35
CA VAL A 210 -5.36 -9.58 11.32
C VAL A 210 -5.78 -10.59 12.37
N HIS A 211 -4.89 -11.52 12.75
CA HIS A 211 -5.09 -12.63 13.71
C HIS A 211 -5.58 -13.97 13.08
N VAL A 212 -5.02 -15.10 13.52
CA VAL A 212 -5.26 -16.47 12.98
C VAL A 212 -6.71 -16.94 12.97
N ASN A 213 -7.45 -16.73 14.08
CA ASN A 213 -8.79 -17.29 14.28
C ASN A 213 -9.92 -16.26 14.20
N LEU A 214 -9.60 -14.98 14.00
CA LEU A 214 -10.57 -13.89 14.01
C LEU A 214 -10.16 -12.93 12.91
N SER A 215 -10.99 -12.75 11.87
CA SER A 215 -10.77 -11.75 10.83
C SER A 215 -10.97 -10.34 11.39
N ARG A 216 -9.99 -9.83 12.14
CA ARG A 216 -10.00 -8.49 12.74
C ARG A 216 -9.25 -7.48 11.87
N SER A 217 -9.27 -6.24 12.32
CA SER A 217 -8.82 -5.06 11.59
C SER A 217 -7.63 -4.39 12.29
N THR A 218 -6.75 -3.72 11.55
CA THR A 218 -5.95 -2.61 12.11
C THR A 218 -6.70 -1.30 11.83
N GLY A 219 -7.02 -0.55 12.86
CA GLY A 219 -7.72 0.72 12.71
C GLY A 219 -6.80 1.83 12.28
N TRP A 220 -5.54 1.82 12.73
CA TRP A 220 -4.59 2.90 12.52
C TRP A 220 -3.68 2.66 11.33
N ALA A 221 -3.20 3.76 10.77
CA ALA A 221 -2.10 3.72 9.82
C ALA A 221 -0.79 3.48 10.57
N HIS A 222 0.06 2.65 9.98
CA HIS A 222 1.36 2.32 10.52
C HIS A 222 2.45 2.78 9.55
N ARG A 223 3.59 3.16 10.12
CA ARG A 223 4.74 3.68 9.40
C ARG A 223 5.97 2.85 9.74
N PHE A 224 6.73 2.48 8.71
CA PHE A 224 8.03 1.86 8.82
C PHE A 224 9.08 2.74 8.15
N ASP A 225 10.05 3.21 8.91
CA ASP A 225 11.05 4.16 8.43
C ASP A 225 12.30 3.49 7.89
N PHE A 226 12.64 3.80 6.63
CA PHE A 226 13.91 3.40 6.03
C PHE A 226 15.00 4.43 6.40
N GLN A 227 15.65 4.21 7.56
CA GLN A 227 16.71 5.09 8.10
C GLN A 227 18.06 4.96 7.38
N SER A 228 18.42 3.76 6.88
CA SER A 228 19.66 3.54 6.13
C SER A 228 19.58 2.29 5.26
N MET A 229 20.40 2.24 4.20
CA MET A 229 20.54 1.06 3.33
C MET A 229 21.20 -0.15 4.02
N ALA A 230 21.83 0.06 5.18
CA ALA A 230 22.46 -0.99 5.99
C ALA A 230 21.52 -1.56 7.07
N MET A 231 20.28 -1.11 7.14
CA MET A 231 19.33 -1.49 8.20
C MET A 231 19.04 -3.00 8.24
N ARG A 232 18.89 -3.52 9.46
CA ARG A 232 18.48 -4.92 9.73
C ARG A 232 17.39 -5.07 10.79
N ASN A 233 17.05 -4.01 11.51
CA ASN A 233 16.13 -4.04 12.67
C ASN A 233 15.19 -2.83 12.70
N GLY A 234 14.66 -2.45 11.54
CA GLY A 234 13.62 -1.42 11.49
C GLY A 234 12.39 -1.85 12.29
N LYS A 235 11.66 -0.86 12.80
CA LYS A 235 10.45 -1.09 13.59
C LYS A 235 9.31 -0.29 13.00
N TRP A 236 8.12 -0.89 13.07
CA TRP A 236 6.89 -0.16 12.82
C TRP A 236 6.58 0.76 13.99
N VAL A 237 5.87 1.84 13.68
CA VAL A 237 5.20 2.68 14.65
C VAL A 237 3.77 2.93 14.21
N ARG A 238 2.86 3.03 15.17
CA ARG A 238 1.53 3.61 14.94
C ARG A 238 1.73 5.06 14.53
N TRP A 239 1.17 5.44 13.39
CA TRP A 239 1.39 6.75 12.81
C TRP A 239 0.16 7.64 12.82
N SER A 240 -1.03 7.10 12.50
CA SER A 240 -2.23 7.94 12.57
C SER A 240 -2.61 8.25 14.03
N VAL A 241 -3.22 9.40 14.27
CA VAL A 241 -3.72 9.79 15.60
C VAL A 241 -5.12 9.24 15.89
N ASN A 242 -5.80 8.74 14.86
CA ASN A 242 -7.11 8.10 14.94
C ASN A 242 -7.22 6.92 13.97
N GLY A 243 -8.20 6.05 14.23
CA GLY A 243 -8.71 5.08 13.27
C GLY A 243 -9.88 5.67 12.45
N PRO A 244 -10.41 4.92 11.47
CA PRO A 244 -11.64 5.29 10.78
C PRO A 244 -12.81 5.38 11.79
N THR A 245 -13.74 6.29 11.53
CA THR A 245 -14.90 6.59 12.39
C THR A 245 -15.92 5.45 12.45
N ASN A 246 -15.83 4.48 11.55
CA ASN A 246 -16.66 3.29 11.51
C ASN A 246 -15.77 2.03 11.49
N TYR A 247 -16.23 0.95 12.13
CA TYR A 247 -15.54 -0.36 12.17
C TYR A 247 -15.51 -1.07 10.80
N LEU A 248 -15.79 -0.35 9.71
CA LEU A 248 -15.87 -0.94 8.38
C LEU A 248 -14.51 -1.50 7.95
N PHE A 249 -14.57 -2.63 7.24
CA PHE A 249 -13.44 -3.46 6.87
C PHE A 249 -12.28 -2.64 6.28
N PRO A 250 -11.13 -2.56 6.96
CA PRO A 250 -10.02 -1.75 6.50
C PRO A 250 -9.43 -2.25 5.16
N GLY A 251 -9.17 -1.29 4.27
CA GLY A 251 -8.26 -1.32 3.11
C GLY A 251 -8.28 -2.54 2.17
N ALA A 252 -8.82 -2.37 0.96
CA ALA A 252 -8.54 -3.22 -0.20
C ALA A 252 -7.34 -2.70 -1.02
N CYS A 253 -7.27 -1.37 -1.18
CA CYS A 253 -6.28 -0.70 -2.02
C CYS A 253 -6.01 0.73 -1.52
N SER A 254 -4.87 1.29 -1.93
CA SER A 254 -4.43 2.64 -1.57
C SER A 254 -3.60 3.30 -2.66
N ALA A 255 -3.59 4.63 -2.68
CA ALA A 255 -2.73 5.44 -3.54
C ALA A 255 -2.25 6.69 -2.81
N TYR A 256 -1.01 7.10 -3.07
CA TYR A 256 -0.48 8.36 -2.58
C TYR A 256 -0.74 9.48 -3.58
N ASP A 257 -1.50 10.49 -3.14
CA ASP A 257 -1.69 11.78 -3.83
C ASP A 257 -0.60 12.72 -3.33
N SER A 258 0.44 12.88 -4.16
CA SER A 258 1.58 13.75 -3.88
C SER A 258 1.24 15.25 -3.90
N ARG A 259 0.16 15.64 -4.60
CA ARG A 259 -0.25 17.04 -4.72
C ARG A 259 -0.87 17.53 -3.42
N ARG A 260 -1.69 16.69 -2.77
CA ARG A 260 -2.37 17.00 -1.49
C ARG A 260 -1.68 16.40 -0.28
N LYS A 261 -0.67 15.56 -0.48
CA LYS A 261 0.02 14.79 0.56
C LYS A 261 -0.98 13.93 1.35
N ARG A 262 -1.67 13.05 0.63
CA ARG A 262 -2.72 12.18 1.18
C ARG A 262 -2.54 10.75 0.73
N PHE A 263 -2.77 9.80 1.63
CA PHE A 263 -2.94 8.41 1.25
C PHE A 263 -4.42 8.11 1.14
N TRP A 264 -4.94 8.09 -0.08
CA TRP A 264 -6.30 7.66 -0.36
C TRP A 264 -6.39 6.15 -0.22
N TRP A 265 -7.49 5.67 0.36
CA TRP A 265 -7.73 4.23 0.51
C TRP A 265 -9.22 3.92 0.58
N MET A 266 -9.55 2.69 0.19
CA MET A 266 -10.92 2.19 0.19
C MET A 266 -11.06 0.95 1.06
N ALA A 267 -12.11 0.92 1.88
CA ALA A 267 -12.61 -0.30 2.50
C ALA A 267 -13.34 -1.16 1.46
N ALA A 268 -13.45 -2.47 1.68
CA ALA A 268 -14.19 -3.38 0.81
C ALA A 268 -15.60 -2.86 0.48
N LEU A 269 -16.03 -3.01 -0.77
CA LEU A 269 -17.18 -2.31 -1.36
C LEU A 269 -18.57 -2.87 -1.01
N SER A 270 -18.65 -3.81 -0.10
CA SER A 270 -19.90 -4.53 0.22
C SER A 270 -20.70 -3.92 1.38
N TYR A 271 -20.23 -2.87 2.06
CA TYR A 271 -20.96 -2.28 3.19
C TYR A 271 -21.07 -0.75 3.12
N LEU A 272 -22.30 -0.27 3.28
CA LEU A 272 -22.69 1.14 3.28
C LEU A 272 -22.12 1.89 4.52
N PRO A 273 -21.83 3.20 4.42
CA PRO A 273 -21.86 4.02 3.21
C PRO A 273 -20.56 3.89 2.40
N PRO A 274 -20.66 3.88 1.06
CA PRO A 274 -19.50 3.95 0.20
C PRO A 274 -18.90 5.34 0.35
N MET A 275 -17.64 5.39 0.76
CA MET A 275 -16.88 6.60 0.94
C MET A 275 -15.45 6.31 0.54
N ILE A 276 -14.77 7.32 0.01
CA ILE A 276 -13.32 7.27 -0.10
C ILE A 276 -12.76 7.85 1.20
N ARG A 277 -11.73 7.20 1.74
CA ARG A 277 -11.03 7.68 2.94
C ARG A 277 -9.65 8.16 2.54
N TYR A 278 -9.08 9.01 3.38
CA TYR A 278 -7.69 9.39 3.24
C TYR A 278 -7.02 9.58 4.59
N LEU A 279 -5.73 9.26 4.64
CA LEU A 279 -4.83 9.70 5.69
C LEU A 279 -4.16 11.00 5.24
N ASP A 280 -4.37 12.07 5.97
CA ASP A 280 -3.68 13.34 5.77
C ASP A 280 -2.28 13.28 6.40
N VAL A 281 -1.24 13.57 5.61
CA VAL A 281 0.15 13.45 6.08
C VAL A 281 0.47 14.49 7.16
N ALA A 282 -0.06 15.70 7.05
CA ALA A 282 0.29 16.80 7.94
C ALA A 282 -0.35 16.63 9.32
N THR A 283 -1.62 16.22 9.37
CA THR A 283 -2.35 16.04 10.64
C THR A 283 -2.28 14.61 11.18
N GLN A 284 -1.83 13.65 10.35
CA GLN A 284 -1.84 12.22 10.65
C GLN A 284 -3.25 11.70 10.97
N GLN A 285 -4.28 12.40 10.50
CA GLN A 285 -5.67 12.01 10.71
C GLN A 285 -6.18 11.18 9.55
N GLN A 286 -6.88 10.09 9.87
CA GLN A 286 -7.75 9.40 8.94
C GLN A 286 -9.08 10.13 8.87
N LEU A 287 -9.46 10.51 7.66
CA LEU A 287 -10.64 11.29 7.36
C LEU A 287 -11.48 10.57 6.30
N GLU A 288 -12.77 10.84 6.34
CA GLU A 288 -13.75 10.31 5.39
C GLU A 288 -14.18 11.43 4.45
N ALA A 289 -14.20 11.17 3.15
CA ALA A 289 -14.84 12.05 2.17
C ALA A 289 -16.22 11.46 1.87
N PRO A 290 -17.28 11.96 2.53
CA PRO A 290 -18.62 11.44 2.32
C PRO A 290 -19.07 11.77 0.90
N TYR A 291 -19.79 10.83 0.31
CA TYR A 291 -20.39 11.01 -1.00
C TYR A 291 -21.65 11.88 -0.93
N ALA A 292 -21.81 12.74 -1.92
CA ALA A 292 -23.05 13.46 -2.14
C ALA A 292 -24.18 12.45 -2.46
N ARG A 293 -25.45 12.86 -2.28
CA ARG A 293 -26.60 12.01 -2.63
C ARG A 293 -26.64 11.60 -4.11
N THR A 294 -26.02 12.41 -4.97
CA THR A 294 -25.91 12.19 -6.42
C THR A 294 -24.63 11.46 -6.82
N ALA A 295 -23.80 11.08 -5.85
CA ALA A 295 -22.53 10.44 -6.14
C ALA A 295 -22.74 9.06 -6.77
N ARG A 296 -21.82 8.72 -7.67
CA ARG A 296 -21.77 7.38 -8.23
C ARG A 296 -20.92 6.49 -7.33
N LEU A 297 -21.41 5.30 -7.04
CA LEU A 297 -20.70 4.37 -6.17
C LEU A 297 -19.61 3.64 -6.95
N ALA A 298 -18.55 3.24 -6.26
CA ALA A 298 -17.57 2.36 -6.86
C ALA A 298 -18.23 1.03 -7.28
N PRO A 299 -17.78 0.39 -8.36
CA PRO A 299 -18.29 -0.92 -8.77
C PRO A 299 -18.06 -1.96 -7.66
N ALA A 300 -19.11 -2.62 -7.17
CA ALA A 300 -19.00 -3.60 -6.09
C ALA A 300 -18.05 -4.75 -6.49
N ALA A 301 -16.97 -4.92 -5.74
CA ALA A 301 -15.94 -5.90 -6.05
C ALA A 301 -15.41 -6.57 -4.78
N ASP A 302 -14.84 -7.76 -4.97
CA ASP A 302 -14.06 -8.45 -3.95
C ASP A 302 -12.79 -7.63 -3.64
N SER A 303 -12.52 -7.40 -2.35
CA SER A 303 -11.39 -6.59 -1.89
C SER A 303 -10.03 -7.11 -2.37
N GLY A 304 -9.88 -8.41 -2.62
CA GLY A 304 -8.66 -8.99 -3.14
C GLY A 304 -8.38 -8.67 -4.63
N SER A 305 -9.41 -8.24 -5.37
CA SER A 305 -9.29 -7.91 -6.79
C SER A 305 -9.02 -6.44 -7.07
N MET A 306 -9.01 -5.59 -6.03
CA MET A 306 -8.97 -4.14 -6.17
C MET A 306 -7.54 -3.60 -6.16
N THR A 307 -7.23 -2.66 -7.06
CA THR A 307 -6.01 -1.84 -6.97
C THR A 307 -6.32 -0.37 -7.25
N LEU A 308 -5.53 0.54 -6.70
CA LEU A 308 -5.77 1.98 -6.78
C LEU A 308 -4.50 2.75 -7.13
N ARG A 309 -4.55 3.62 -8.15
CA ARG A 309 -3.41 4.47 -8.53
C ARG A 309 -3.81 5.92 -8.66
N TYR A 310 -2.87 6.81 -8.39
CA TYR A 310 -3.02 8.23 -8.61
C TYR A 310 -2.38 8.61 -9.95
N ASP A 311 -3.13 9.31 -10.79
CA ASP A 311 -2.63 9.98 -11.98
C ASP A 311 -2.47 11.48 -11.68
N PRO A 312 -1.23 11.96 -11.51
CA PRO A 312 -0.97 13.36 -11.18
C PRO A 312 -1.26 14.31 -12.35
N ALA A 313 -1.23 13.85 -13.60
CA ALA A 313 -1.46 14.70 -14.77
C ALA A 313 -2.93 15.11 -14.88
N ARG A 314 -3.85 14.19 -14.54
CA ARG A 314 -5.30 14.42 -14.57
C ARG A 314 -5.91 14.70 -13.21
N ASP A 315 -5.12 14.55 -12.14
CA ASP A 315 -5.56 14.70 -10.75
C ASP A 315 -6.74 13.77 -10.39
N ILE A 316 -6.61 12.51 -10.78
CA ILE A 316 -7.61 11.46 -10.56
C ILE A 316 -7.01 10.26 -9.83
N LEU A 317 -7.85 9.58 -9.06
CA LEU A 317 -7.63 8.21 -8.63
C LEU A 317 -8.22 7.26 -9.66
N VAL A 318 -7.54 6.16 -9.95
CA VAL A 318 -8.01 5.11 -10.85
C VAL A 318 -8.03 3.78 -10.11
N LEU A 319 -9.22 3.22 -9.99
CA LEU A 319 -9.51 1.93 -9.41
C LEU A 319 -9.60 0.88 -10.52
N THR A 320 -9.00 -0.29 -10.29
CA THR A 320 -9.30 -1.51 -11.05
C THR A 320 -9.99 -2.52 -10.16
N CYS A 321 -10.93 -3.28 -10.70
CA CYS A 321 -11.62 -4.35 -9.98
C CYS A 321 -12.26 -5.38 -10.92
N THR A 322 -12.62 -6.56 -10.41
CA THR A 322 -13.40 -7.55 -11.18
C THR A 322 -14.88 -7.46 -10.85
N LEU A 323 -15.73 -7.29 -11.86
CA LEU A 323 -17.20 -7.36 -11.75
C LEU A 323 -17.76 -8.32 -12.80
N GLY A 324 -18.47 -9.37 -12.35
CA GLY A 324 -19.08 -10.34 -13.27
C GLY A 324 -18.09 -11.00 -14.24
N GLY A 325 -16.85 -11.26 -13.79
CA GLY A 325 -15.78 -11.84 -14.62
C GLY A 325 -15.15 -10.87 -15.63
N LYS A 326 -15.46 -9.57 -15.57
CA LYS A 326 -14.85 -8.53 -16.42
C LYS A 326 -14.02 -7.57 -15.58
N LEU A 327 -12.92 -7.08 -16.16
CA LEU A 327 -12.17 -6.01 -15.54
C LEU A 327 -12.97 -4.71 -15.71
N VAL A 328 -13.16 -3.98 -14.63
CA VAL A 328 -13.74 -2.65 -14.63
C VAL A 328 -12.68 -1.67 -14.16
N LEU A 329 -12.57 -0.55 -14.87
CA LEU A 329 -11.85 0.62 -14.42
C LEU A 329 -12.87 1.66 -13.98
N ALA A 330 -12.59 2.32 -12.87
CA ALA A 330 -13.34 3.49 -12.43
C ALA A 330 -12.37 4.58 -12.01
N PHE A 331 -12.74 5.85 -12.18
CA PHE A 331 -11.95 6.96 -11.70
C PHE A 331 -12.74 7.86 -10.75
N LEU A 332 -12.03 8.54 -9.88
CA LEU A 332 -12.54 9.57 -8.97
C LEU A 332 -11.69 10.83 -9.13
N ARG A 333 -12.31 12.00 -9.19
CA ARG A 333 -11.59 13.29 -9.24
C ARG A 333 -11.15 13.69 -7.84
N CYS A 334 -9.84 13.87 -7.62
CA CYS A 334 -9.32 14.21 -6.29
C CYS A 334 -9.77 15.59 -5.79
N ALA A 335 -10.11 16.50 -6.70
CA ALA A 335 -10.66 17.82 -6.39
C ALA A 335 -12.15 17.79 -5.97
N SER A 336 -12.87 16.70 -6.27
CA SER A 336 -14.31 16.56 -6.00
C SER A 336 -14.67 15.12 -5.61
N PRO A 337 -14.02 14.56 -4.56
CA PRO A 337 -14.21 13.16 -4.17
C PRO A 337 -15.65 12.83 -3.78
N GLU A 338 -16.43 13.82 -3.35
CA GLU A 338 -17.85 13.71 -3.02
C GLU A 338 -18.73 13.31 -4.21
N MET A 339 -18.27 13.51 -5.45
CA MET A 339 -19.00 13.09 -6.66
C MET A 339 -18.90 11.58 -6.92
N GLY A 340 -18.01 10.88 -6.21
CA GLY A 340 -17.83 9.44 -6.31
C GLY A 340 -17.10 8.99 -7.57
N TRP A 341 -17.44 7.80 -8.05
CA TRP A 341 -16.70 7.04 -9.07
C TRP A 341 -17.38 7.05 -10.44
N VAL A 342 -16.61 7.25 -11.49
CA VAL A 342 -17.10 7.18 -12.87
C VAL A 342 -16.42 6.02 -13.58
N VAL A 343 -17.21 5.15 -14.21
CA VAL A 343 -16.70 4.11 -15.12
C VAL A 343 -16.60 4.72 -16.52
N PRO A 344 -15.40 4.97 -17.06
CA PRO A 344 -15.24 5.50 -18.41
C PRO A 344 -15.52 4.40 -19.45
N PRO A 345 -15.95 4.77 -20.67
CA PRO A 345 -15.95 3.83 -21.78
C PRO A 345 -14.51 3.46 -22.17
N LEU A 346 -14.26 2.18 -22.48
CA LEU A 346 -12.97 1.68 -22.95
C LEU A 346 -13.05 1.37 -24.45
N SER A 347 -11.98 1.65 -25.21
CA SER A 347 -11.93 1.32 -26.65
C SER A 347 -11.88 -0.19 -26.93
N ALA A 348 -11.50 -0.98 -25.93
CA ALA A 348 -11.52 -2.44 -25.98
C ALA A 348 -11.76 -3.02 -24.58
N SER A 349 -12.38 -4.20 -24.51
CA SER A 349 -12.56 -4.93 -23.24
C SER A 349 -11.24 -5.56 -22.77
N ILE A 350 -11.06 -5.61 -21.46
CA ILE A 350 -9.92 -6.30 -20.82
C ILE A 350 -10.47 -7.53 -20.09
N PRO A 351 -9.97 -8.75 -20.36
CA PRO A 351 -10.41 -9.94 -19.65
C PRO A 351 -9.97 -9.88 -18.18
N ALA A 352 -10.79 -10.42 -17.28
CA ALA A 352 -10.44 -10.58 -15.87
C ALA A 352 -10.74 -11.98 -15.39
N GLN A 353 -9.97 -12.42 -14.41
CA GLN A 353 -10.25 -13.65 -13.68
C GLN A 353 -10.88 -13.27 -12.32
N PRO A 354 -12.03 -13.86 -11.95
CA PRO A 354 -12.60 -13.70 -10.61
C PRO A 354 -11.60 -14.05 -9.51
N GLY A 355 -11.52 -13.23 -8.46
CA GLY A 355 -10.61 -13.45 -7.32
C GLY A 355 -9.11 -13.24 -7.60
N ALA A 356 -8.73 -12.85 -8.83
CA ALA A 356 -7.36 -12.48 -9.13
C ALA A 356 -7.13 -10.98 -8.87
N SER A 357 -5.93 -10.63 -8.41
CA SER A 357 -5.44 -9.26 -8.48
C SER A 357 -5.05 -8.92 -9.91
N HIS A 358 -5.16 -7.64 -10.26
CA HIS A 358 -4.73 -7.11 -11.56
C HIS A 358 -3.62 -6.11 -11.34
N PRO A 359 -2.35 -6.56 -11.33
CA PRO A 359 -1.25 -5.66 -11.09
C PRO A 359 -1.27 -4.50 -12.11
N PHE A 360 -1.21 -3.28 -11.59
CA PHE A 360 -1.57 -2.05 -12.30
C PHE A 360 -0.72 -0.91 -11.76
N ASP A 361 -0.11 -0.10 -12.63
CA ASP A 361 0.56 1.15 -12.22
C ASP A 361 0.53 2.21 -13.32
N PHE A 362 0.77 3.45 -12.93
CA PHE A 362 0.94 4.57 -13.85
C PHE A 362 2.42 4.68 -14.28
N VAL A 363 2.66 4.94 -15.56
CA VAL A 363 3.98 5.18 -16.16
C VAL A 363 4.05 6.65 -16.58
N PRO A 364 4.63 7.54 -15.76
CA PRO A 364 4.58 8.98 -15.99
C PRO A 364 5.16 9.43 -17.33
N GLU A 365 6.28 8.85 -17.76
CA GLU A 365 6.95 9.20 -19.02
C GLU A 365 6.16 8.80 -20.27
N ALA A 366 5.24 7.85 -20.15
CA ALA A 366 4.39 7.39 -21.25
C ALA A 366 2.94 7.89 -21.12
N ASP A 367 2.62 8.63 -20.05
CA ASP A 367 1.29 9.16 -19.72
C ASP A 367 0.18 8.11 -19.88
N LYS A 368 0.39 6.93 -19.29
CA LYS A 368 -0.52 5.79 -19.38
C LYS A 368 -0.41 4.89 -18.16
N PHE A 369 -1.41 4.06 -17.97
CA PHE A 369 -1.33 2.92 -17.09
C PHE A 369 -0.91 1.67 -17.85
N VAL A 370 -0.25 0.75 -17.15
CA VAL A 370 0.00 -0.59 -17.66
C VAL A 370 -0.60 -1.60 -16.69
N LEU A 371 -1.30 -2.58 -17.24
CA LEU A 371 -2.00 -3.60 -16.49
C LEU A 371 -1.62 -5.01 -16.93
N LEU A 372 -1.39 -5.88 -15.95
CA LEU A 372 -1.34 -7.32 -16.10
C LEU A 372 -2.64 -7.91 -15.54
N THR A 373 -3.28 -8.81 -16.28
CA THR A 373 -4.50 -9.50 -15.83
C THR A 373 -4.22 -10.99 -15.69
N GLY A 374 -4.74 -11.61 -14.63
CA GLY A 374 -4.63 -13.06 -14.42
C GLY A 374 -5.35 -13.89 -15.50
N ALA A 375 -6.24 -13.27 -16.30
CA ALA A 375 -6.94 -13.95 -17.38
C ALA A 375 -6.19 -13.96 -18.73
N ASP A 376 -5.10 -13.21 -18.86
CA ASP A 376 -4.30 -13.16 -20.09
C ASP A 376 -2.81 -13.10 -19.79
N ASN A 377 -2.23 -14.28 -19.59
CA ASN A 377 -0.80 -14.43 -19.27
C ASN A 377 0.14 -14.22 -20.48
N SER A 378 -0.41 -13.89 -21.66
CA SER A 378 0.37 -13.69 -22.89
C SER A 378 0.55 -12.22 -23.27
N ALA A 379 -0.08 -11.31 -22.52
CA ALA A 379 -0.08 -9.90 -22.84
C ALA A 379 -0.20 -8.99 -21.61
N LEU A 380 0.13 -7.73 -21.86
CA LEU A 380 -0.10 -6.60 -20.99
C LEU A 380 -1.02 -5.61 -21.68
N TYR A 381 -1.65 -4.74 -20.91
CA TYR A 381 -2.59 -3.75 -21.43
C TYR A 381 -2.09 -2.35 -21.13
N ASP A 382 -1.73 -1.62 -22.18
CA ASP A 382 -1.51 -0.18 -22.12
C ASP A 382 -2.88 0.51 -22.08
N ILE A 383 -3.12 1.37 -21.09
CA ILE A 383 -4.38 2.07 -20.92
C ILE A 383 -4.08 3.57 -20.83
N LYS A 384 -4.47 4.33 -21.87
CA LYS A 384 -4.27 5.77 -21.93
C LYS A 384 -5.58 6.50 -21.64
N ALA A 385 -5.60 7.23 -20.53
CA ALA A 385 -6.71 8.12 -20.19
C ALA A 385 -6.62 9.41 -21.04
N PRO A 386 -7.73 9.93 -21.58
CA PRO A 386 -7.77 11.27 -22.17
C PRO A 386 -7.67 12.36 -21.09
N GLN A 387 -7.37 13.61 -21.48
CA GLN A 387 -7.30 14.73 -20.53
C GLN A 387 -8.62 14.97 -19.79
N ASP A 388 -9.75 14.85 -20.49
CA ASP A 388 -11.05 14.68 -19.84
C ASP A 388 -11.30 13.19 -19.63
N PRO A 389 -11.15 12.64 -18.42
CA PRO A 389 -11.25 11.21 -18.15
C PRO A 389 -12.65 10.64 -18.35
N THR A 390 -13.68 11.48 -18.61
CA THR A 390 -15.03 11.01 -18.94
C THR A 390 -15.17 10.51 -20.38
N LEU A 391 -14.23 10.86 -21.26
CA LEU A 391 -14.18 10.38 -22.64
C LEU A 391 -13.65 8.93 -22.73
N VAL A 392 -13.59 8.36 -23.94
CA VAL A 392 -13.14 6.98 -24.17
C VAL A 392 -11.65 6.82 -23.83
N TRP A 393 -11.33 5.85 -22.99
CA TRP A 393 -9.94 5.48 -22.69
C TRP A 393 -9.44 4.50 -23.74
N THR A 394 -8.23 4.76 -24.25
CA THR A 394 -7.61 3.89 -25.24
C THR A 394 -6.95 2.70 -24.56
N VAL A 395 -7.37 1.50 -24.91
CA VAL A 395 -6.80 0.23 -24.44
C VAL A 395 -6.05 -0.43 -25.59
N THR A 396 -4.77 -0.70 -25.39
CA THR A 396 -3.92 -1.43 -26.35
C THR A 396 -3.35 -2.68 -25.71
N ARG A 397 -3.74 -3.85 -26.22
CA ARG A 397 -3.14 -5.13 -25.84
C ARG A 397 -1.74 -5.26 -26.45
N ARG A 398 -0.74 -5.52 -25.63
CA ARG A 398 0.67 -5.66 -26.00
C ARG A 398 1.14 -7.09 -25.73
N PRO A 399 1.71 -7.80 -26.71
CA PRO A 399 2.25 -9.14 -26.45
C PRO A 399 3.39 -9.05 -25.44
N LEU A 400 3.42 -10.00 -24.52
CA LEU A 400 4.55 -10.20 -23.62
C LEU A 400 5.61 -11.03 -24.34
N VAL A 401 6.81 -10.49 -24.51
CA VAL A 401 7.92 -11.16 -25.22
C VAL A 401 9.09 -11.40 -24.27
N GLY A 402 9.77 -12.54 -24.40
CA GLY A 402 10.96 -12.87 -23.62
C GLY A 402 10.68 -14.00 -22.63
N VAL A 403 10.29 -13.66 -21.40
CA VAL A 403 10.00 -14.65 -20.35
C VAL A 403 8.51 -14.79 -20.10
N ALA A 404 8.07 -16.03 -19.84
CA ALA A 404 6.71 -16.28 -19.37
C ALA A 404 6.53 -15.68 -17.97
N VAL A 405 5.43 -14.95 -17.78
CA VAL A 405 5.02 -14.40 -16.49
C VAL A 405 4.12 -15.44 -15.83
N PRO A 406 4.50 -16.02 -14.68
CA PRO A 406 3.64 -16.94 -13.95
C PRO A 406 2.31 -16.27 -13.60
N THR A 407 1.21 -17.02 -13.62
CA THR A 407 -0.07 -16.52 -13.15
C THR A 407 0.05 -16.07 -11.70
N ALA A 408 -0.11 -14.78 -11.43
CA ALA A 408 -0.16 -14.24 -10.08
C ALA A 408 -1.54 -14.53 -9.47
N HIS A 409 -1.72 -15.72 -8.93
CA HIS A 409 -2.91 -16.03 -8.14
C HIS A 409 -2.78 -15.54 -6.69
N ILE A 410 -3.93 -15.41 -6.02
CA ILE A 410 -4.15 -15.30 -4.55
C ILE A 410 -4.30 -13.86 -3.99
N ALA A 411 -4.46 -12.86 -4.84
CA ALA A 411 -4.79 -11.47 -4.46
C ALA A 411 -3.67 -10.72 -3.71
N GLY A 412 -3.48 -9.44 -4.07
CA GLY A 412 -2.49 -8.57 -3.43
C GLY A 412 -1.05 -8.69 -3.97
N LYS A 413 -0.82 -8.50 -5.26
CA LYS A 413 0.55 -8.37 -5.77
C LYS A 413 0.68 -7.08 -6.56
N ARG A 414 1.10 -6.02 -5.87
CA ARG A 414 1.38 -4.74 -6.50
C ARG A 414 2.54 -4.92 -7.48
N TRP A 415 2.26 -4.63 -8.74
CA TRP A 415 3.27 -4.40 -9.76
C TRP A 415 3.50 -2.91 -9.78
N SER A 416 4.73 -2.49 -9.47
CA SER A 416 5.07 -1.07 -9.43
C SER A 416 6.05 -0.75 -10.54
N TYR A 417 5.83 0.38 -11.20
CA TYR A 417 6.79 0.93 -12.13
C TYR A 417 7.95 1.53 -11.36
N ALA A 418 9.19 1.23 -11.77
CA ALA A 418 10.40 1.79 -11.19
C ALA A 418 11.08 2.72 -12.22
N PRO A 419 10.84 4.05 -12.16
CA PRO A 419 11.36 5.00 -13.14
C PRO A 419 12.89 4.96 -13.29
N ALA A 420 13.62 4.73 -12.19
CA ALA A 420 15.09 4.67 -12.20
C ALA A 420 15.65 3.56 -13.10
N VAL A 421 14.91 2.47 -13.29
CA VAL A 421 15.28 1.34 -14.17
C VAL A 421 14.35 1.22 -15.38
N LYS A 422 13.44 2.17 -15.55
CA LYS A 422 12.43 2.26 -16.61
C LYS A 422 11.64 0.97 -16.84
N SER A 423 11.43 0.20 -15.78
CA SER A 423 10.84 -1.13 -15.86
C SER A 423 9.92 -1.36 -14.68
N PHE A 424 8.93 -2.21 -14.90
CA PHE A 424 8.26 -2.85 -13.78
C PHE A 424 9.06 -4.06 -13.33
N VAL A 425 9.17 -4.28 -12.02
CA VAL A 425 9.88 -5.43 -11.45
C VAL A 425 8.93 -6.15 -10.50
N TRP A 426 8.86 -7.48 -10.59
CA TRP A 426 7.90 -8.25 -9.83
C TRP A 426 8.34 -9.70 -9.61
N MET A 427 7.73 -10.34 -8.61
CA MET A 427 7.90 -11.73 -8.23
C MET A 427 6.51 -12.34 -7.97
N ALA A 428 6.20 -13.47 -8.62
CA ALA A 428 4.88 -14.10 -8.59
C ALA A 428 4.59 -14.81 -7.28
N SER A 429 5.61 -15.48 -6.74
CA SER A 429 5.59 -16.27 -5.51
C SER A 429 6.97 -16.22 -4.86
N SER A 430 7.05 -16.58 -3.59
CA SER A 430 8.29 -16.68 -2.80
C SER A 430 9.32 -17.63 -3.40
N SER A 431 8.88 -18.59 -4.21
CA SER A 431 9.71 -19.57 -4.93
C SER A 431 9.95 -19.23 -6.40
N SER A 432 9.32 -18.18 -6.92
CA SER A 432 9.48 -17.77 -8.33
C SER A 432 10.73 -16.91 -8.54
N GLY A 433 11.22 -16.90 -9.78
CA GLY A 433 12.21 -15.91 -10.20
C GLY A 433 11.62 -14.50 -10.27
N VAL A 434 12.50 -13.50 -10.21
CA VAL A 434 12.14 -12.09 -10.41
C VAL A 434 12.09 -11.80 -11.91
N ILE A 435 11.08 -11.06 -12.36
CA ILE A 435 10.91 -10.64 -13.75
C ILE A 435 10.89 -9.12 -13.83
N ALA A 436 11.62 -8.58 -14.80
CA ALA A 436 11.57 -7.17 -15.19
C ALA A 436 10.88 -7.03 -16.55
N TYR A 437 9.94 -6.11 -16.68
CA TYR A 437 9.26 -5.77 -17.93
C TYR A 437 9.46 -4.29 -18.24
N ARG A 438 9.86 -3.97 -19.48
CA ARG A 438 10.00 -2.59 -19.94
C ARG A 438 8.77 -2.19 -20.74
N PRO A 439 7.98 -1.20 -20.31
CA PRO A 439 6.84 -0.73 -21.09
C PRO A 439 7.30 -0.04 -22.38
N PHE A 440 6.39 0.03 -23.35
CA PHE A 440 6.54 0.96 -24.46
C PHE A 440 6.45 2.39 -23.90
N VAL A 441 7.41 3.25 -24.20
CA VAL A 441 7.38 4.67 -23.83
C VAL A 441 7.06 5.49 -25.06
#